data_AF-A0AAW2IWR1-F1
#
_entry.id   AF-A0AAW2IWR1-F1
#
_cell.length_a   1.000
_cell.length_b   1.000
_cell.length_c   1.000
_cell.angle_alpha   90.00
_cell.angle_beta   90.00
_cell.angle_gamma   90.00
#
_symmetry.space_group_name_H-M   'P 1'
#
loop_
_entity.id
_entity.type
_entity.pdbx_description
1 polymer ?
#
loop_
_entity_poly.entity_id
_entity_poly.type
_entity_poly.pdbx_seq_one_letter_code
_entity_poly.pdbx_strand_id
1 'polypeptide(L)'
;MTNVGVNPNSTSLTHEELDEPIRTKRDRVVKIFGSDFITYNIKDNPVTFKDVMASSEAKQWKEAVKSEMDSIVSNGTWVLVDLPLGCTTIGC
;
A
#
# COMPACT_ATOMS: atom_id res chain seq x y z
N MET A 1 55.08 -25.94 -6.34
CA MET A 1 54.56 -24.85 -7.20
C MET A 1 53.38 -25.45 -7.95
N THR A 2 52.11 -25.10 -7.80
CA THR A 2 51.41 -23.93 -7.24
C THR A 2 50.05 -24.35 -6.66
N ASN A 3 49.85 -24.01 -5.39
CA ASN A 3 48.70 -23.44 -4.71
C ASN A 3 47.26 -23.76 -5.19
N VAL A 4 46.52 -24.42 -4.29
CA VAL A 4 45.06 -24.34 -4.14
C VAL A 4 44.66 -22.87 -3.93
N GLY A 5 43.96 -22.29 -4.89
CA GLY A 5 43.49 -20.91 -4.87
C GLY A 5 42.02 -20.84 -4.47
N VAL A 6 41.79 -20.42 -3.22
CA VAL A 6 40.50 -19.94 -2.69
C VAL A 6 39.99 -18.77 -3.54
N ASN A 7 38.67 -18.71 -3.70
CA ASN A 7 37.95 -17.64 -4.39
C ASN A 7 37.69 -16.48 -3.41
N PRO A 8 38.07 -15.24 -3.75
CA PRO A 8 37.48 -14.08 -3.09
C PRO A 8 37.23 -12.97 -4.11
N ASN A 9 36.02 -12.95 -4.68
CA ASN A 9 35.42 -11.69 -5.14
C ASN A 9 33.90 -11.81 -5.03
N SER A 10 33.42 -11.87 -3.78
CA SER A 10 32.22 -11.13 -3.42
C SER A 10 32.55 -9.65 -3.58
N THR A 11 32.11 -9.05 -4.68
CA THR A 11 32.09 -7.59 -4.82
C THR A 11 30.66 -7.14 -4.64
N SER A 12 30.36 -6.72 -3.41
CA SER A 12 29.17 -5.94 -3.07
C SER A 12 29.17 -4.65 -3.89
N LEU A 13 28.13 -4.42 -4.69
CA LEU A 13 27.82 -3.13 -5.30
C LEU A 13 26.33 -2.81 -5.03
N THR A 14 26.16 -2.14 -3.89
CA THR A 14 25.20 -1.06 -3.57
C THR A 14 23.92 -0.93 -4.40
N HIS A 15 22.82 -1.23 -3.71
CA HIS A 15 21.53 -0.53 -3.64
C HIS A 15 21.36 0.72 -4.53
N GLU A 16 20.30 0.69 -5.35
CA GLU A 16 19.44 1.78 -5.87
C GLU A 16 19.01 1.43 -7.31
N GLU A 17 18.37 0.27 -7.47
CA GLU A 17 17.47 0.06 -8.60
C GLU A 17 16.13 0.64 -8.15
N LEU A 18 15.82 1.84 -8.65
CA LEU A 18 14.48 2.42 -8.54
C LEU A 18 13.52 1.46 -9.23
N ASP A 19 12.89 0.58 -8.44
CA ASP A 19 11.75 -0.24 -8.82
C ASP A 19 10.57 0.69 -9.18
N GLU A 20 10.66 1.34 -10.34
CA GLU A 20 9.51 2.04 -10.89
C GLU A 20 8.41 1.00 -11.18
N PRO A 21 7.17 1.21 -10.71
CA PRO A 21 6.11 0.24 -10.90
C PRO A 21 5.86 0.01 -12.39
N ILE A 22 6.16 -1.19 -12.87
CA ILE A 22 5.93 -1.61 -14.26
C ILE A 22 4.43 -1.58 -14.52
N ARG A 23 3.96 -0.54 -15.22
CA ARG A 23 2.57 -0.44 -15.66
C ARG A 23 2.29 -1.53 -16.68
N THR A 24 1.56 -2.56 -16.27
CA THR A 24 1.24 -3.70 -17.13
C THR A 24 0.30 -3.26 -18.25
N LYS A 25 0.69 -3.44 -19.51
CA LYS A 25 -0.13 -3.12 -20.70
C LYS A 25 -1.26 -4.13 -20.97
N ARG A 26 -1.72 -4.84 -19.93
CA ARG A 26 -2.74 -5.88 -20.12
C ARG A 26 -4.06 -5.23 -20.48
N ASP A 27 -4.70 -5.74 -21.52
CA ASP A 27 -6.06 -5.35 -21.85
C ASP A 27 -6.98 -5.61 -20.65
N ARG A 28 -7.77 -4.60 -20.31
CA ARG A 28 -8.72 -4.69 -19.21
C ARG A 28 -9.86 -5.61 -19.62
N VAL A 29 -9.91 -6.80 -19.04
CA VAL A 29 -11.06 -7.70 -19.21
C VAL A 29 -12.24 -7.16 -18.40
N VAL A 30 -13.36 -6.90 -19.06
CA VAL A 30 -14.61 -6.50 -18.39
C VAL A 30 -15.17 -7.71 -17.64
N LYS A 31 -15.25 -7.61 -16.31
CA LYS A 31 -15.93 -8.61 -15.49
C LYS A 31 -17.42 -8.32 -15.50
N ILE A 32 -18.17 -9.15 -16.21
CA ILE A 32 -19.63 -9.23 -16.12
C ILE A 32 -19.96 -10.23 -15.02
N PHE A 33 -20.33 -9.70 -13.86
CA PHE A 33 -20.84 -10.50 -12.77
C PHE A 33 -22.29 -10.85 -13.10
N GLY A 34 -22.55 -12.12 -13.42
CA GLY A 34 -23.88 -12.58 -13.85
C GLY A 34 -24.98 -12.34 -12.82
N SER A 35 -26.19 -12.84 -13.10
CA SER A 35 -27.37 -12.70 -12.22
C SER A 35 -27.18 -13.23 -10.81
N ASP A 36 -26.24 -14.17 -10.63
CA ASP A 36 -26.01 -14.89 -9.37
C ASP A 36 -25.00 -14.15 -8.48
N PHE A 37 -24.54 -12.97 -8.91
CA PHE A 37 -23.65 -12.14 -8.13
C PHE A 37 -24.40 -11.44 -7.00
N ILE A 38 -24.23 -11.95 -5.78
CA ILE A 38 -24.78 -11.35 -4.57
C ILE A 38 -23.71 -10.47 -3.93
N THR A 39 -24.03 -9.18 -3.75
CA THR A 39 -23.21 -8.24 -2.97
C THR A 39 -23.89 -7.97 -1.63
N TYR A 40 -23.16 -8.12 -0.54
CA TYR A 40 -23.60 -7.66 0.78
C TYR A 40 -23.50 -6.13 0.81
N ASN A 41 -24.57 -5.43 0.43
CA ASN A 41 -24.69 -4.01 0.72
C ASN A 41 -25.08 -3.88 2.20
N ILE A 42 -24.07 -3.83 3.08
CA ILE A 42 -24.28 -3.58 4.50
C ILE A 42 -24.64 -2.10 4.61
N LYS A 43 -25.93 -1.80 4.57
CA LYS A 43 -26.46 -0.43 4.68
C LYS A 43 -26.00 0.28 5.95
N ASP A 44 -25.61 -0.49 6.96
CA ASP A 44 -25.18 0.00 8.26
C ASP A 44 -23.67 0.23 8.36
N ASN A 45 -22.91 0.00 7.28
CA ASN A 45 -21.49 0.35 7.28
C ASN A 45 -21.33 1.87 7.27
N PRO A 46 -20.57 2.42 8.22
CA PRO A 46 -20.33 3.86 8.26
C PRO A 46 -19.55 4.29 7.01
N VAL A 47 -20.11 5.25 6.27
CA VAL A 47 -19.50 5.76 5.02
C VAL A 47 -18.61 6.96 5.32
N THR A 48 -18.90 7.69 6.39
CA THR A 48 -18.11 8.85 6.80
C THR A 48 -17.36 8.60 8.10
N PHE A 49 -16.25 9.30 8.28
CA PHE A 49 -15.51 9.29 9.55
C PHE A 49 -16.42 9.62 10.74
N LYS A 50 -17.37 10.56 10.57
CA LYS A 50 -18.32 10.92 11.64
C LYS A 50 -19.19 9.74 12.04
N ASP A 51 -19.67 8.96 11.08
CA ASP A 51 -20.48 7.77 11.35
C ASP A 51 -19.66 6.70 12.08
N VAL A 52 -18.40 6.48 11.65
CA VAL A 52 -17.48 5.56 12.34
C VAL A 52 -17.25 6.00 13.78
N MET A 53 -17.05 7.30 14.01
CA MET A 53 -16.80 7.82 15.35
C MET A 53 -18.04 7.86 16.25
N ALA A 54 -19.23 7.83 15.65
CA ALA A 54 -20.50 7.69 16.37
C ALA A 54 -20.88 6.23 16.64
N SER A 55 -20.20 5.26 16.02
CA SER A 55 -20.49 3.84 16.19
C SER A 55 -19.93 3.28 17.51
N SER A 56 -20.47 2.15 17.95
CA SER A 56 -19.94 1.42 19.12
C SER A 56 -18.51 0.91 18.91
N GLU A 57 -18.07 0.79 17.66
CA GLU A 57 -16.75 0.29 17.28
C GLU A 57 -15.71 1.41 17.13
N ALA A 58 -16.08 2.67 17.38
CA ALA A 58 -15.20 3.83 17.17
C ALA A 58 -13.81 3.66 17.79
N LYS A 59 -13.71 3.03 18.96
CA LYS A 59 -12.43 2.75 19.63
C LYS A 59 -11.55 1.80 18.82
N GLN A 60 -12.12 0.71 18.33
CA GLN A 60 -11.41 -0.29 17.53
C GLN A 60 -10.94 0.31 16.20
N TRP A 61 -11.79 1.10 15.55
CA TRP A 61 -11.41 1.83 14.34
C TRP A 61 -10.24 2.79 14.56
N LYS A 62 -10.23 3.54 15.68
CA LYS A 62 -9.09 4.41 16.02
C LYS A 62 -7.79 3.63 16.25
N GLU A 63 -7.87 2.51 16.98
CA GLU A 63 -6.71 1.66 17.24
C GLU A 63 -6.18 1.03 15.95
N ALA A 64 -7.06 0.56 15.07
CA ALA A 64 -6.70 0.01 13.77
C ALA A 64 -6.04 1.06 12.86
N VAL A 65 -6.63 2.25 12.73
CA VAL A 65 -6.05 3.35 11.94
C VAL A 65 -4.69 3.76 12.49
N LYS A 66 -4.53 3.80 13.81
CA LYS A 66 -3.23 4.08 14.42
C LYS A 66 -2.21 2.99 14.11
N SER A 67 -2.59 1.72 14.27
CA SER A 67 -1.71 0.59 13.97
C SER A 67 -1.26 0.58 12.51
N GLU A 68 -2.13 0.96 11.59
CA GLU A 68 -1.79 1.08 10.17
C GLU A 68 -0.84 2.26 9.92
N MET A 69 -1.09 3.41 10.54
CA MET A 69 -0.17 4.55 10.45
C MET A 69 1.22 4.20 10.98
N ASP A 70 1.28 3.54 12.14
CA ASP A 70 2.52 3.11 12.76
C ASP A 70 3.25 2.08 11.86
N SER A 71 2.52 1.19 11.17
CA SER A 71 3.10 0.19 10.26
C SER A 71 3.68 0.83 8.99
N ILE A 72 3.00 1.82 8.43
CA ILE A 72 3.47 2.58 7.26
C ILE A 72 4.78 3.30 7.59
N VAL A 73 4.84 3.94 8.76
CA VAL A 73 6.03 4.65 9.25
C VAL A 73 7.15 3.66 9.57
N SER A 74 6.86 2.56 10.27
CA SER A 74 7.88 1.57 10.66
C SER A 74 8.52 0.88 9.45
N ASN A 75 7.72 0.63 8.41
CA ASN A 75 8.18 -0.03 7.19
C ASN A 75 8.82 0.94 6.20
N GLY A 76 8.75 2.26 6.44
CA GLY A 76 9.25 3.28 5.53
C GLY A 76 8.61 3.22 4.14
N THR A 77 7.40 2.65 4.02
CA THR A 77 6.75 2.43 2.71
C THR A 77 6.23 3.73 2.11
N TRP A 78 5.80 4.68 2.97
CA TRP A 78 5.35 6.01 2.55
C TRP A 78 5.99 7.08 3.42
N VAL A 79 6.43 8.17 2.80
CA VAL A 79 6.91 9.37 3.47
C VAL A 79 5.92 10.50 3.23
N LEU A 80 5.49 11.17 4.30
CA LEU A 80 4.68 12.37 4.18
C LEU A 80 5.56 13.50 3.65
N VAL A 81 5.18 14.07 2.52
CA VAL A 81 5.83 15.22 1.89
C VAL A 81 4.81 16.31 1.68
N ASP A 82 5.26 17.57 1.75
CA ASP A 82 4.42 18.69 1.37
C ASP A 82 3.99 18.55 -0.10
N LEU A 83 2.79 19.04 -0.42
CA LEU A 83 2.27 18.99 -1.78
C LEU A 83 3.20 19.79 -2.70
N PRO A 84 3.87 19.16 -3.68
CA PRO A 84 4.77 19.87 -4.57
C PRO A 84 4.00 20.83 -5.48
N LEU A 85 4.65 21.93 -5.87
CA LEU A 85 4.06 22.95 -6.73
C LEU A 85 3.57 22.33 -8.04
N GLY A 86 2.32 22.61 -8.40
CA GLY A 86 1.68 22.10 -9.62
C GLY A 86 1.03 20.73 -9.48
N CYS A 87 1.12 20.07 -8.32
CA CYS A 87 0.38 18.84 -8.06
C CYS A 87 -0.95 19.13 -7.36
N THR A 88 -1.96 18.30 -7.66
CA THR A 88 -3.25 18.31 -6.97
C THR A 88 -3.27 17.26 -5.87
N THR A 89 -3.84 17.60 -4.72
CA THR A 89 -4.10 16.61 -3.66
C THR A 89 -5.05 15.54 -4.17
N ILE A 90 -4.85 14.31 -3.72
CA ILE A 90 -5.88 13.28 -3.86
C ILE A 90 -7.05 13.72 -2.97
N GLY A 91 -8.19 14.02 -3.59
CA GLY A 91 -9.40 14.43 -2.87
C GLY A 91 -9.94 13.31 -1.99
N CYS A 92 -10.79 13.68 -1.03
CA CYS A 92 -11.57 12.75 -0.21
C CYS A 92 -12.85 12.32 -0.91
#